data_AF-A0A150SR74-F1
#
_entry.id   AF-A0A150SR74-F1
#
_cell.length_a   1.000
_cell.length_b   1.000
_cell.length_c   1.000
_cell.angle_alpha   90.00
_cell.angle_beta   90.00
_cell.angle_gamma   90.00
#
_symmetry.space_group_name_H-M   'P 1'
#
loop_
_entity.id
_entity.type
_entity.pdbx_description
1 polymer ?
#
loop_
_entity_poly.entity_id
_entity_poly.type
_entity_poly.pdbx_seq_one_letter_code
_entity_poly.pdbx_strand_id
1 'polypeptide(L)'
;MYISLDRIDVELEPEDGRARAIQTDHRTAAESSARPALSTIIALIRCLNPRRAYGELELFYNCQHEPPAFLRDAVAACGARLWVGDDPAILAQDLPQTAIDEGAVDRLVNGAMQELARELLEGSAATEPLRALELLELEMVRAGFPEEEEDVAAFWTAVLELGALAGAAVGASNGGAWFHDVTGQGTLPLKYRCFFRGEMAAANPLGKALKFIREKGGGEEPSFLVRTLVSSS
;
A
#
# COMPACT_ATOMS: atom_id res chain seq x y z
N MET A 1 2.32 -14.91 -6.91
CA MET A 1 3.22 -13.81 -6.47
C MET A 1 3.11 -13.70 -4.95
N TYR A 2 4.21 -13.94 -4.22
CA TYR A 2 4.21 -14.05 -2.75
C TYR A 2 4.49 -12.68 -2.11
N ILE A 3 3.52 -11.77 -2.15
CA ILE A 3 3.67 -10.48 -1.49
C ILE A 3 2.50 -10.25 -0.56
N SER A 4 2.59 -10.80 0.65
CA SER A 4 1.69 -10.39 1.73
C SER A 4 2.01 -8.96 2.11
N LEU A 5 0.99 -8.13 2.31
CA LEU A 5 1.20 -6.77 2.78
C LEU A 5 1.09 -6.64 4.29
N ASP A 6 0.48 -7.61 4.97
CA ASP A 6 0.27 -7.60 6.42
C ASP A 6 1.19 -8.56 7.21
N ARG A 7 1.90 -9.47 6.54
CA ARG A 7 2.93 -10.32 7.15
C ARG A 7 4.27 -9.60 7.17
N ILE A 8 4.93 -9.68 8.31
CA ILE A 8 6.21 -9.02 8.56
C ILE A 8 7.19 -10.09 9.02
N ASP A 9 8.24 -10.34 8.23
CA ASP A 9 9.34 -11.22 8.64
C ASP A 9 10.30 -10.38 9.49
N VAL A 10 10.31 -10.64 10.81
CA VAL A 10 11.10 -9.90 11.80
C VAL A 10 12.00 -10.84 12.58
N GLU A 11 13.27 -10.45 12.67
CA GLU A 11 14.25 -11.01 13.58
C GLU A 11 14.34 -10.06 14.79
N LEU A 12 13.66 -10.43 15.88
CA LEU A 12 13.50 -9.56 17.07
C LEU A 12 14.68 -9.64 18.05
N GLU A 13 15.44 -10.73 18.03
CA GLU A 13 16.56 -10.97 18.95
C GLU A 13 17.82 -11.46 18.21
N PRO A 14 18.38 -10.68 17.26
CA PRO A 14 19.67 -11.04 16.68
C PRO A 14 20.78 -10.90 17.73
N GLU A 15 21.90 -11.62 17.54
CA GLU A 15 23.02 -11.69 18.49
C GLU A 15 23.61 -10.31 18.87
N ASP A 16 23.40 -9.30 18.03
CA ASP A 16 23.87 -7.92 18.24
C ASP A 16 22.84 -6.99 18.90
N GLY A 17 21.65 -7.51 19.24
CA GLY A 17 20.61 -6.82 20.00
C GLY A 17 19.81 -5.77 19.22
N ARG A 18 19.99 -5.65 17.89
CA ARG A 18 19.26 -4.69 17.05
C ARG A 18 18.10 -5.37 16.34
N ALA A 19 16.85 -5.05 16.68
CA ALA A 19 15.70 -5.61 15.96
C ALA A 19 15.77 -5.32 14.45
N ARG A 20 15.53 -6.33 13.62
CA ARG A 20 15.58 -6.24 12.15
C ARG A 20 14.29 -6.74 11.52
N ALA A 21 13.84 -6.09 10.46
CA ALA A 21 12.83 -6.63 9.57
C ALA A 21 13.41 -6.77 8.17
N ILE A 22 13.19 -7.93 7.56
CA ILE A 22 13.65 -8.24 6.20
C ILE A 22 12.40 -8.43 5.34
N GLN A 23 12.27 -7.62 4.30
CA GLN A 23 11.15 -7.68 3.38
C GLN A 23 11.65 -8.16 2.02
N THR A 24 11.40 -9.42 1.72
CA THR A 24 11.84 -10.01 0.44
C THR A 24 10.85 -9.69 -0.68
N ASP A 25 11.37 -9.36 -1.86
CA ASP A 25 10.64 -9.20 -3.11
C ASP A 25 11.27 -10.11 -4.19
N HIS A 26 10.49 -11.10 -4.60
CA HIS A 26 10.90 -12.09 -5.60
C HIS A 26 10.58 -11.66 -7.04
N ARG A 27 9.97 -10.49 -7.24
CA ARG A 27 9.63 -10.01 -8.57
C ARG A 27 10.89 -9.62 -9.33
N THR A 28 10.90 -9.94 -10.62
CA THR A 28 11.86 -9.41 -11.59
C THR A 28 11.62 -7.92 -11.83
N ALA A 29 12.63 -7.23 -12.38
CA ALA A 29 12.50 -5.84 -12.77
C ALA A 29 11.36 -5.62 -13.80
N ALA A 30 11.12 -6.59 -14.69
CA ALA A 30 10.06 -6.53 -15.69
C ALA A 30 8.66 -6.62 -15.04
N GLU A 31 8.46 -7.54 -14.11
CA GLU A 31 7.20 -7.68 -13.37
C GLU A 31 6.91 -6.42 -12.55
N SER A 32 7.91 -5.90 -11.84
CA SER A 32 7.76 -4.66 -11.07
C SER A 32 7.43 -3.47 -11.97
N SER A 33 8.05 -3.39 -13.15
CA SER A 33 7.85 -2.29 -14.12
C SER A 33 6.56 -2.41 -14.92
N ALA A 34 5.88 -3.56 -14.92
CA ALA A 34 4.61 -3.73 -15.62
C ALA A 34 3.50 -2.85 -15.04
N ARG A 35 3.53 -2.60 -13.73
CA ARG A 35 2.62 -1.70 -13.02
C ARG A 35 3.40 -0.87 -11.97
N PRO A 36 4.12 0.19 -12.39
CA PRO A 36 5.01 0.93 -11.51
C PRO A 36 4.31 1.54 -10.29
N ALA A 37 3.10 2.08 -10.49
CA ALA A 37 2.28 2.64 -9.42
C ALA A 37 1.95 1.61 -8.33
N LEU A 38 1.43 0.45 -8.73
CA LEU A 38 1.13 -0.66 -7.82
C LEU A 38 2.39 -1.14 -7.08
N SER A 39 3.48 -1.34 -7.81
CA SER A 39 4.76 -1.78 -7.24
C SER A 39 5.33 -0.81 -6.23
N THR A 40 5.19 0.50 -6.48
CA THR A 40 5.59 1.55 -5.54
C THR A 40 4.78 1.46 -4.24
N ILE A 41 3.45 1.35 -4.34
CA ILE A 41 2.56 1.23 -3.17
C ILE A 41 2.93 0.00 -2.34
N ILE A 42 3.14 -1.15 -3.00
CA ILE A 42 3.55 -2.40 -2.35
C ILE A 42 4.86 -2.21 -1.57
N ALA A 43 5.88 -1.63 -2.19
CA ALA A 43 7.18 -1.42 -1.54
C ALA A 43 7.07 -0.49 -0.32
N LEU A 44 6.36 0.64 -0.46
CA LEU A 44 6.12 1.58 0.63
C LEU A 44 5.41 0.88 1.80
N ILE A 45 4.35 0.12 1.54
CA ILE A 45 3.61 -0.61 2.59
C ILE A 45 4.50 -1.61 3.31
N ARG A 46 5.27 -2.42 2.56
CA ARG A 46 6.19 -3.42 3.13
C ARG A 46 7.27 -2.77 3.98
N CYS A 47 7.71 -1.56 3.63
CA CYS A 47 8.68 -0.83 4.45
C CYS A 47 8.05 -0.17 5.69
N LEU A 48 6.85 0.39 5.56
CA LEU A 48 6.22 1.16 6.65
C LEU A 48 5.58 0.25 7.72
N ASN A 49 5.05 -0.92 7.34
CA ASN A 49 4.39 -1.84 8.27
C ASN A 49 5.27 -2.38 9.41
N PRO A 50 6.51 -2.84 9.16
CA PRO A 50 7.44 -3.22 10.23
C PRO A 50 7.59 -2.12 11.27
N ARG A 51 7.83 -0.87 10.83
CA ARG A 51 8.01 0.28 11.73
C ARG A 51 6.76 0.55 12.56
N ARG A 52 5.57 0.46 11.96
CA ARG A 52 4.30 0.60 12.71
C ARG A 52 4.15 -0.48 13.78
N ALA A 53 4.54 -1.72 13.48
CA ALA A 53 4.33 -2.86 14.37
C ALA A 53 5.36 -2.93 15.52
N TYR A 54 6.61 -2.55 15.27
CA TYR A 54 7.72 -2.79 16.18
C TYR A 54 8.50 -1.52 16.58
N GLY A 55 8.14 -0.35 16.04
CA GLY A 55 8.82 0.91 16.33
C GLY A 55 10.17 1.03 15.61
N GLU A 56 11.21 1.38 16.36
CA GLU A 56 12.56 1.54 15.83
C GLU A 56 13.22 0.18 15.56
N LEU A 57 13.55 -0.07 14.29
CA LEU A 57 14.21 -1.29 13.83
C LEU A 57 15.03 -1.01 12.56
N GLU A 58 16.02 -1.86 12.29
CA GLU A 58 16.74 -1.85 11.02
C GLU A 58 15.89 -2.55 9.95
N LEU A 59 15.57 -1.83 8.89
CA LEU A 59 14.70 -2.33 7.83
C LEU A 59 15.51 -2.63 6.58
N PHE A 60 15.40 -3.87 6.11
CA PHE A 60 16.02 -4.34 4.89
C PHE A 60 14.95 -4.70 3.86
N TYR A 61 15.13 -4.25 2.63
CA TYR A 61 14.34 -4.67 1.48
C TYR A 61 15.23 -5.52 0.59
N ASN A 62 14.96 -6.81 0.51
CA ASN A 62 15.78 -7.75 -0.27
C ASN A 62 15.11 -8.05 -1.61
N CYS A 63 15.78 -7.74 -2.71
CA CYS A 63 15.33 -8.09 -4.05
C CYS A 63 16.16 -9.23 -4.62
N GLN A 64 15.53 -10.21 -5.28
CA GLN A 64 16.27 -11.26 -5.99
C GLN A 64 17.02 -10.72 -7.22
N HIS A 65 16.53 -9.63 -7.79
CA HIS A 65 17.08 -8.96 -8.98
C HIS A 65 17.21 -7.46 -8.75
N GLU A 66 18.08 -6.80 -9.51
CA GLU A 66 18.22 -5.34 -9.44
C GLU A 66 16.86 -4.66 -9.71
N PRO A 67 16.30 -3.91 -8.74
CA PRO A 67 14.98 -3.31 -8.92
C PRO A 67 15.05 -2.05 -9.82
N PRO A 68 13.95 -1.67 -10.48
CA PRO A 68 13.86 -0.40 -11.20
C PRO A 68 14.04 0.81 -10.27
N ALA A 69 14.44 1.96 -10.84
CA ALA A 69 14.78 3.16 -10.08
C ALA A 69 13.68 3.61 -9.11
N PHE A 70 12.42 3.61 -9.56
CA PHE A 70 11.30 4.04 -8.73
C PHE A 70 11.13 3.19 -7.46
N LEU A 71 11.48 1.89 -7.49
CA LEU A 71 11.45 1.04 -6.30
C LEU A 71 12.60 1.39 -5.35
N ARG A 72 13.79 1.67 -5.88
CA ARG A 72 14.93 2.11 -5.06
C ARG A 72 14.59 3.42 -4.34
N ASP A 73 13.95 4.35 -5.04
CA ASP A 73 13.53 5.63 -4.47
C ASP A 73 12.48 5.43 -3.36
N ALA A 74 11.51 4.53 -3.56
CA ALA A 74 10.52 4.18 -2.55
C ALA A 74 11.13 3.53 -1.29
N VAL A 75 12.03 2.56 -1.47
CA VAL A 75 12.76 1.90 -0.37
C VAL A 75 13.61 2.91 0.40
N ALA A 76 14.35 3.77 -0.31
CA ALA A 76 15.18 4.81 0.28
C ALA A 76 14.37 5.85 1.07
N ALA A 77 13.22 6.28 0.53
CA ALA A 77 12.33 7.23 1.21
C ALA A 77 11.83 6.70 2.57
N CYS A 78 11.63 5.38 2.70
CA CYS A 78 11.27 4.74 3.96
C CYS A 78 12.45 4.51 4.93
N GLY A 79 13.66 4.94 4.57
CA GLY A 79 14.88 4.69 5.33
C GLY A 79 15.26 3.21 5.40
N ALA A 80 14.81 2.41 4.43
CA ALA A 80 15.15 1.00 4.32
C ALA A 80 16.46 0.81 3.54
N ARG A 81 17.23 -0.22 3.91
CA ARG A 81 18.43 -0.64 3.19
C ARG A 81 18.03 -1.61 2.08
N LEU A 82 18.35 -1.25 0.84
CA LEU A 82 18.19 -2.16 -0.28
C LEU A 82 19.36 -3.15 -0.32
N TRP A 83 19.02 -4.41 -0.54
CA TRP A 83 19.96 -5.50 -0.79
C TRP A 83 19.48 -6.29 -2.01
N VAL A 84 20.41 -6.77 -2.83
CA VAL A 84 20.12 -7.57 -4.02
C VAL A 84 20.87 -8.90 -3.94
N GLY A 85 20.13 -10.00 -4.11
CA GLY A 85 20.65 -11.37 -4.11
C GLY A 85 20.71 -12.01 -2.72
N ASP A 86 21.62 -12.98 -2.56
CA ASP A 86 21.68 -13.88 -1.40
C ASP A 86 22.94 -13.70 -0.54
N ASP A 87 23.61 -12.54 -0.58
CA ASP A 87 24.73 -12.23 0.34
C ASP A 87 24.29 -11.82 1.76
N PRO A 88 24.33 -12.72 2.77
CA PRO A 88 23.89 -12.40 4.13
C PRO A 88 24.84 -11.43 4.84
N ALA A 89 26.04 -11.16 4.31
CA ALA A 89 27.01 -10.28 4.96
C ALA A 89 26.50 -8.84 5.11
N ILE A 90 25.50 -8.43 4.32
CA ILE A 90 24.88 -7.10 4.44
C ILE A 90 24.18 -6.89 5.79
N LEU A 91 23.68 -7.96 6.41
CA LEU A 91 23.00 -7.91 7.70
C LEU A 91 23.97 -7.65 8.85
N ALA A 92 25.25 -8.00 8.68
CA ALA A 92 26.31 -7.77 9.67
C ALA A 92 26.92 -6.37 9.59
N GLN A 93 26.57 -5.55 8.60
CA GLN A 93 27.16 -4.23 8.42
C GLN A 93 26.62 -3.24 9.46
N ASP A 94 27.53 -2.66 10.25
CA ASP A 94 27.21 -1.58 11.18
C ASP A 94 27.13 -0.23 10.46
N LEU A 95 26.00 0.00 9.80
CA LEU A 95 25.69 1.27 9.15
C LEU A 95 24.73 2.07 10.03
N PRO A 96 24.77 3.41 9.98
CA PRO A 96 23.74 4.23 10.62
C PRO A 96 22.37 3.93 10.01
N GLN A 97 21.32 3.93 10.83
CA GLN A 97 19.95 3.81 10.36
C GLN A 97 19.56 5.10 9.62
N THR A 98 19.02 4.97 8.42
CA THR A 98 18.50 6.12 7.68
C THR A 98 17.12 6.46 8.21
N ALA A 99 16.92 7.73 8.57
CA ALA A 99 15.62 8.23 8.97
C ALA A 99 14.64 8.18 7.78
N ILE A 100 13.35 8.05 8.08
CA ILE A 100 12.29 8.18 7.08
C ILE A 100 12.25 9.61 6.54
N ASP A 101 12.19 9.76 5.22
CA ASP A 101 11.84 11.03 4.58
C ASP A 101 10.31 11.06 4.42
N GLU A 102 9.63 11.51 5.48
CA GLU A 102 8.16 11.60 5.52
C GLU A 102 7.57 12.34 4.32
N GLY A 103 8.23 13.43 3.91
CA GLY A 103 7.78 14.23 2.77
C GLY A 103 7.93 13.50 1.43
N ALA A 104 9.02 12.74 1.25
CA ALA A 104 9.20 11.90 0.06
C ALA A 104 8.19 10.74 0.04
N VAL A 105 7.98 10.07 1.18
CA VAL A 105 6.98 9.00 1.31
C VAL A 105 5.60 9.51 0.93
N ASP A 106 5.15 10.63 1.51
CA ASP A 106 3.82 11.18 1.18
C ASP A 106 3.69 11.57 -0.30
N ARG A 107 4.74 12.13 -0.93
CA ARG A 107 4.73 12.42 -2.37
C ARG A 107 4.62 11.14 -3.20
N LEU A 108 5.38 10.11 -2.86
CA LEU A 108 5.38 8.83 -3.58
C LEU A 108 4.05 8.09 -3.43
N VAL A 109 3.50 8.02 -2.22
CA VAL A 109 2.17 7.42 -1.98
C VAL A 109 1.11 8.15 -2.79
N ASN A 110 1.07 9.49 -2.72
CA ASN A 110 0.09 10.28 -3.46
C ASN A 110 0.17 10.04 -4.96
N GLY A 111 1.37 10.19 -5.53
CA GLY A 111 1.57 10.01 -6.97
C GLY A 111 1.20 8.61 -7.42
N ALA A 112 1.64 7.58 -6.69
CA ALA A 112 1.37 6.19 -7.05
C ALA A 112 -0.12 5.83 -6.91
N MET A 113 -0.82 6.29 -5.86
CA MET A 113 -2.26 6.04 -5.71
C MET A 113 -3.09 6.77 -6.76
N GLN A 114 -2.73 8.00 -7.11
CA GLN A 114 -3.40 8.77 -8.18
C GLN A 114 -3.20 8.10 -9.54
N GLU A 115 -1.98 7.67 -9.83
CA GLU A 115 -1.65 6.98 -11.07
C GLU A 115 -2.39 5.64 -11.18
N LEU A 116 -2.41 4.85 -10.10
CA LEU A 116 -3.16 3.59 -10.06
C LEU A 116 -4.67 3.82 -10.29
N ALA A 117 -5.25 4.83 -9.65
CA ALA A 117 -6.66 5.17 -9.88
C ALA A 117 -6.93 5.63 -11.33
N ARG A 118 -6.00 6.38 -11.94
CA ARG A 118 -6.07 6.81 -13.33
C ARG A 118 -6.01 5.63 -14.29
N GLU A 119 -5.05 4.72 -14.11
CA GLU A 119 -4.93 3.47 -14.88
C GLU A 119 -6.24 2.66 -14.84
N LEU A 120 -6.83 2.51 -13.64
CA LEU A 120 -8.09 1.78 -13.45
C LEU A 120 -9.28 2.49 -14.11
N LEU A 121 -9.35 3.82 -14.02
CA LEU A 121 -10.41 4.60 -14.64
C LEU A 121 -10.35 4.50 -16.17
N GLU A 122 -9.15 4.62 -16.75
CA GLU A 122 -8.90 4.47 -18.20
C GLU A 122 -9.23 3.07 -18.71
N GLY A 123 -9.03 2.04 -17.89
CA GLY A 123 -9.42 0.67 -18.18
C GLY A 123 -10.90 0.36 -17.97
N SER A 124 -11.66 1.27 -17.34
CA SER A 124 -13.07 1.06 -17.00
C SER A 124 -14.02 1.61 -18.07
N ALA A 125 -15.28 1.17 -18.03
CA ALA A 125 -16.35 1.78 -18.83
C ALA A 125 -16.89 3.10 -18.24
N ALA A 126 -16.36 3.55 -17.10
CA ALA A 126 -16.81 4.75 -16.39
C ALA A 126 -15.87 5.93 -16.65
N THR A 127 -16.42 7.15 -16.54
CA THR A 127 -15.66 8.40 -16.65
C THR A 127 -15.41 9.06 -15.29
N GLU A 128 -16.02 8.55 -14.23
CA GLU A 128 -15.92 9.09 -12.88
C GLU A 128 -15.40 8.01 -11.90
N PRO A 129 -14.49 8.35 -10.97
CA PRO A 129 -13.89 7.37 -10.07
C PRO A 129 -14.89 6.60 -9.20
N LEU A 130 -15.94 7.26 -8.67
CA LEU A 130 -16.97 6.58 -7.88
C LEU A 130 -17.69 5.52 -8.71
N ARG A 131 -17.99 5.83 -9.98
CA ARG A 131 -18.67 4.88 -10.85
C ARG A 131 -17.74 3.73 -11.25
N ALA A 132 -16.46 3.98 -11.49
CA ALA A 132 -15.46 2.95 -11.73
C ALA A 132 -15.33 2.00 -10.53
N LEU A 133 -15.32 2.55 -9.30
CA LEU A 133 -15.29 1.78 -8.06
C LEU A 133 -16.49 0.84 -7.95
N GLU A 134 -17.71 1.35 -8.15
CA GLU A 134 -18.94 0.55 -8.09
C GLU A 134 -18.95 -0.58 -9.14
N LEU A 135 -18.39 -0.33 -10.33
CA LEU A 135 -18.28 -1.36 -11.36
C LEU A 135 -17.28 -2.45 -10.95
N LEU A 136 -16.14 -2.08 -10.39
CA LEU A 136 -15.13 -3.02 -9.90
C LEU A 136 -15.67 -3.87 -8.73
N GLU A 137 -16.38 -3.26 -7.78
CA GLU A 137 -17.07 -3.97 -6.70
C GLU A 137 -18.09 -4.99 -7.24
N LEU A 138 -18.91 -4.58 -8.21
CA LEU A 138 -19.89 -5.45 -8.85
C LEU A 138 -19.24 -6.61 -9.62
N GLU A 139 -18.12 -6.35 -10.29
CA GLU A 139 -17.33 -7.37 -10.98
C GLU A 139 -16.84 -8.43 -9.99
N MET A 140 -16.26 -8.03 -8.85
CA MET A 140 -15.81 -8.96 -7.81
C MET A 140 -16.96 -9.79 -7.23
N VAL A 141 -18.12 -9.17 -6.99
CA VAL A 141 -19.31 -9.92 -6.53
C VAL A 141 -19.75 -10.97 -7.54
N ARG A 142 -19.61 -10.70 -8.85
CA ARG A 142 -20.02 -11.62 -9.92
C ARG A 142 -18.98 -12.70 -10.22
N ALA A 143 -17.71 -12.32 -10.25
CA ALA A 143 -16.59 -13.19 -10.62
C ALA A 143 -16.09 -14.03 -9.43
N GLY A 144 -16.36 -13.58 -8.21
CA GLY A 144 -15.80 -14.12 -6.98
C GLY A 144 -14.67 -13.24 -6.45
N PHE A 145 -14.45 -13.34 -5.14
CA PHE A 145 -13.39 -12.61 -4.45
C PHE A 145 -12.10 -13.43 -4.48
N PRO A 146 -10.93 -12.80 -4.72
CA PRO A 146 -9.66 -13.47 -4.54
C PRO A 146 -9.52 -13.89 -3.07
N GLU A 147 -9.04 -15.10 -2.82
CA GLU A 147 -8.77 -15.58 -1.47
C GLU A 147 -7.29 -15.40 -1.13
N GLU A 148 -6.99 -14.84 0.05
CA GLU A 148 -5.63 -14.50 0.47
C GLU A 148 -4.72 -15.74 0.52
N GLU A 149 -5.26 -16.89 0.92
CA GLU A 149 -4.50 -18.15 1.02
C GLU A 149 -4.22 -18.79 -0.34
N GLU A 150 -5.11 -18.60 -1.32
CA GLU A 150 -5.00 -19.21 -2.66
C GLU A 150 -4.17 -18.34 -3.61
N ASP A 151 -4.41 -17.02 -3.61
CA ASP A 151 -3.70 -16.06 -4.43
C ASP A 151 -3.51 -14.72 -3.69
N VAL A 152 -2.52 -14.71 -2.79
CA VAL A 152 -2.05 -13.54 -2.04
C VAL A 152 -1.90 -12.31 -2.93
N ALA A 153 -1.43 -12.52 -4.15
CA ALA A 153 -1.13 -11.47 -5.11
C ALA A 153 -2.38 -10.82 -5.68
N ALA A 154 -3.32 -11.62 -6.18
CA ALA A 154 -4.61 -11.13 -6.63
C ALA A 154 -5.37 -10.45 -5.48
N PHE A 155 -5.30 -11.04 -4.28
CA PHE A 155 -5.94 -10.49 -3.07
C PHE A 155 -5.45 -9.08 -2.76
N TRP A 156 -4.14 -8.88 -2.60
CA TRP A 156 -3.60 -7.55 -2.26
C TRP A 156 -3.73 -6.56 -3.41
N THR A 157 -3.64 -7.02 -4.66
CA THR A 157 -3.90 -6.16 -5.83
C THR A 157 -5.32 -5.61 -5.78
N ALA A 158 -6.31 -6.46 -5.57
CA ALA A 158 -7.71 -6.07 -5.46
C ALA A 158 -7.96 -5.06 -4.31
N VAL A 159 -7.33 -5.26 -3.15
CA VAL A 159 -7.40 -4.31 -2.01
C VAL A 159 -6.86 -2.93 -2.42
N LEU A 160 -5.71 -2.89 -3.06
CA LEU A 160 -5.06 -1.64 -3.47
C LEU A 160 -5.84 -0.91 -4.57
N GLU A 161 -6.40 -1.64 -5.54
CA GLU A 161 -7.18 -1.07 -6.64
C GLU A 161 -8.50 -0.44 -6.14
N LEU A 162 -9.26 -1.17 -5.33
CA LEU A 162 -10.46 -0.64 -4.68
C LEU A 162 -10.14 0.59 -3.82
N GLY A 163 -9.06 0.51 -3.02
CA GLY A 163 -8.63 1.61 -2.18
C GLY A 163 -8.24 2.85 -2.98
N ALA A 164 -7.49 2.68 -4.08
CA ALA A 164 -7.06 3.76 -4.95
C ALA A 164 -8.26 4.49 -5.59
N LEU A 165 -9.22 3.74 -6.17
CA LEU A 165 -10.44 4.32 -6.74
C LEU A 165 -11.29 5.02 -5.67
N ALA A 166 -11.43 4.44 -4.48
CA ALA A 166 -12.15 5.08 -3.38
C ALA A 166 -11.48 6.38 -2.91
N GLY A 167 -10.15 6.41 -2.80
CA GLY A 167 -9.40 7.64 -2.51
C GLY A 167 -9.57 8.70 -3.59
N ALA A 168 -9.50 8.31 -4.87
CA ALA A 168 -9.73 9.21 -5.99
C ALA A 168 -11.15 9.78 -6.01
N ALA A 169 -12.16 8.96 -5.68
CA ALA A 169 -13.55 9.38 -5.61
C ALA A 169 -13.81 10.39 -4.47
N VAL A 170 -13.22 10.17 -3.29
CA VAL A 170 -13.24 11.15 -2.20
C VAL A 170 -12.52 12.43 -2.62
N GLY A 171 -11.34 12.32 -3.24
CA GLY A 171 -10.55 13.44 -3.70
C GLY A 171 -11.26 14.34 -4.72
N ALA A 172 -12.01 13.74 -5.64
CA ALA A 172 -12.80 14.48 -6.63
C ALA A 172 -13.87 15.39 -6.00
N SER A 173 -14.37 15.04 -4.82
CA SER A 173 -15.47 15.77 -4.16
C SER A 173 -14.99 16.67 -3.02
N ASN A 174 -14.10 16.15 -2.16
CA ASN A 174 -13.71 16.77 -0.89
C ASN A 174 -12.25 17.24 -0.88
N GLY A 175 -11.54 17.11 -2.00
CA GLY A 175 -10.10 17.32 -2.08
C GLY A 175 -9.32 16.33 -1.20
N GLY A 176 -8.08 16.70 -0.88
CA GLY A 176 -7.24 15.93 0.02
C GLY A 176 -6.09 15.19 -0.65
N ALA A 177 -5.46 14.31 0.13
CA ALA A 177 -4.26 13.60 -0.27
C ALA A 177 -4.09 12.32 0.57
N TRP A 178 -3.50 11.30 -0.03
CA TRP A 178 -2.95 10.16 0.69
C TRP A 178 -1.79 10.59 1.59
N PHE A 179 -1.60 9.87 2.68
CA PHE A 179 -0.45 10.04 3.56
C PHE A 179 -0.12 8.71 4.26
N HIS A 180 1.12 8.58 4.71
CA HIS A 180 1.51 7.47 5.56
C HIS A 180 1.09 7.72 7.02
N ASP A 181 0.64 6.67 7.69
CA ASP A 181 0.20 6.69 9.08
C ASP A 181 0.78 5.47 9.80
N VAL A 182 1.94 5.68 10.42
CA VAL A 182 2.68 4.66 11.19
C VAL A 182 2.33 4.65 12.67
N THR A 183 1.43 5.53 13.13
CA THR A 183 0.98 5.59 14.53
C THR A 183 -0.50 5.24 14.70
N GLY A 184 -1.27 5.33 13.63
CA GLY A 184 -2.70 5.03 13.63
C GLY A 184 -3.06 3.56 13.59
N GLN A 185 -4.35 3.30 13.81
CA GLN A 185 -4.91 1.95 13.81
C GLN A 185 -5.25 1.46 12.40
N GLY A 186 -5.09 0.15 12.17
CA GLY A 186 -5.48 -0.52 10.93
C GLY A 186 -4.41 -1.47 10.40
N THR A 187 -4.76 -2.23 9.35
CA THR A 187 -3.87 -3.24 8.76
C THR A 187 -2.79 -2.65 7.87
N LEU A 188 -3.09 -1.56 7.14
CA LEU A 188 -2.16 -0.94 6.19
C LEU A 188 -1.79 0.49 6.64
N PRO A 189 -0.56 0.95 6.36
CA PRO A 189 0.02 2.17 6.94
C PRO A 189 -0.30 3.40 6.11
N LEU A 190 -1.34 3.35 5.27
CA LEU A 190 -1.70 4.41 4.34
C LEU A 190 -3.15 4.82 4.60
N LYS A 191 -3.38 6.13 4.68
CA LYS A 191 -4.69 6.75 4.91
C LYS A 191 -4.95 7.84 3.88
N TYR A 192 -6.20 8.22 3.74
CA TYR A 192 -6.60 9.35 2.90
C TYR A 192 -7.05 10.50 3.79
N ARG A 193 -6.40 11.66 3.67
CA ARG A 193 -6.75 12.88 4.39
C ARG A 193 -7.70 13.70 3.53
N CYS A 194 -8.87 14.05 4.03
CA CYS A 194 -9.88 14.82 3.31
C CYS A 194 -10.64 15.78 4.24
N PHE A 195 -11.44 16.67 3.67
CA PHE A 195 -12.42 17.45 4.45
C PHE A 195 -13.72 16.67 4.61
N PHE A 196 -14.31 16.73 5.81
CA PHE A 196 -15.62 16.18 6.11
C PHE A 196 -16.33 17.11 7.10
N ARG A 197 -17.50 17.65 6.72
CA ARG A 197 -18.28 18.59 7.56
C ARG A 197 -17.48 19.80 8.05
N GLY A 198 -16.60 20.32 7.18
CA GLY A 198 -15.75 21.48 7.48
C GLY A 198 -14.50 21.18 8.32
N GLU A 199 -14.28 19.94 8.72
CA GLU A 199 -13.11 19.53 9.51
C GLU A 199 -12.19 18.60 8.70
N MET A 200 -10.91 18.61 9.06
CA MET A 200 -9.94 17.65 8.53
C MET A 200 -10.20 16.27 9.13
N ALA A 201 -10.38 15.27 8.27
CA ALA A 201 -10.60 13.88 8.65
C ALA A 201 -9.62 12.94 7.94
N ALA A 202 -9.33 11.80 8.57
CA ALA A 202 -8.60 10.70 7.97
C ALA A 202 -9.57 9.55 7.67
N ALA A 203 -9.74 9.25 6.39
CA ALA A 203 -10.46 8.09 5.91
C ALA A 203 -9.51 6.90 5.74
N ASN A 204 -10.06 5.68 5.81
CA ASN A 204 -9.32 4.44 5.61
C ASN A 204 -9.88 3.61 4.43
N PRO A 205 -9.70 4.06 3.17
CA PRO A 205 -10.25 3.35 2.01
C PRO A 205 -9.71 1.93 1.89
N LEU A 206 -8.42 1.73 2.14
CA LEU A 206 -7.76 0.42 2.10
C LEU A 206 -8.32 -0.55 3.15
N GLY A 207 -8.55 -0.07 4.37
CA GLY A 207 -9.18 -0.89 5.41
C GLY A 207 -10.61 -1.29 5.04
N LYS A 208 -11.35 -0.42 4.35
CA LYS A 208 -12.70 -0.74 3.86
C LYS A 208 -12.65 -1.76 2.72
N ALA A 209 -11.74 -1.60 1.76
CA ALA A 209 -11.50 -2.57 0.69
C ALA A 209 -11.10 -3.96 1.22
N LEU A 210 -10.22 -4.00 2.23
CA LEU A 210 -9.81 -5.25 2.88
C LEU A 210 -11.00 -5.98 3.51
N LYS A 211 -11.86 -5.25 4.24
CA LYS A 211 -13.07 -5.83 4.83
C LYS A 211 -14.04 -6.32 3.76
N PHE A 212 -14.28 -5.53 2.72
CA PHE A 212 -15.16 -5.91 1.61
C PHE A 212 -14.77 -7.25 0.99
N ILE A 213 -13.48 -7.45 0.71
CA ILE A 213 -12.98 -8.70 0.11
C ILE A 213 -13.09 -9.85 1.13
N ARG A 214 -12.62 -9.66 2.38
CA ARG A 214 -12.65 -10.71 3.42
C ARG A 214 -14.06 -11.15 3.80
N GLU A 215 -15.01 -10.22 3.81
CA GLU A 215 -16.42 -10.47 4.16
C GLU A 215 -17.30 -10.77 2.94
N LYS A 216 -16.69 -10.96 1.75
CA LYS A 216 -17.36 -11.32 0.50
C LYS A 216 -18.55 -10.42 0.16
N GLY A 217 -18.39 -9.10 0.37
CA GLY A 217 -19.40 -8.10 0.02
C GLY A 217 -20.52 -7.86 1.03
N GLY A 218 -20.36 -8.24 2.31
CA GLY A 218 -21.36 -8.12 3.37
C GLY A 218 -21.75 -6.70 3.83
N GLY A 219 -21.90 -5.71 2.95
CA GLY A 219 -22.25 -4.32 3.30
C GLY A 219 -21.05 -3.43 3.66
N GLU A 220 -19.84 -3.92 3.38
CA GLU A 220 -18.58 -3.23 3.63
C GLU A 220 -18.01 -2.55 2.37
N GLU A 221 -18.86 -2.22 1.39
CA GLU A 221 -18.43 -1.64 0.12
C GLU A 221 -17.62 -0.33 0.32
N PRO A 222 -16.43 -0.20 -0.28
CA PRO A 222 -15.71 1.07 -0.36
C PRO A 222 -16.57 2.23 -0.90
N SER A 223 -17.46 1.97 -1.86
CA SER A 223 -18.37 2.98 -2.41
C SER A 223 -19.34 3.55 -1.36
N PHE A 224 -19.73 2.76 -0.35
CA PHE A 224 -20.55 3.25 0.77
C PHE A 224 -19.78 4.26 1.64
N LEU A 225 -18.48 3.99 1.90
CA LEU A 225 -17.60 4.95 2.58
C LEU A 225 -17.52 6.27 1.79
N VAL A 226 -17.29 6.19 0.48
CA VAL A 226 -17.22 7.38 -0.39
C VAL A 226 -18.51 8.18 -0.30
N ARG A 227 -19.67 7.53 -0.50
CA ARG A 227 -20.98 8.20 -0.45
C ARG A 227 -21.23 8.87 0.91
N THR A 228 -20.78 8.26 2.00
CA THR A 228 -20.90 8.85 3.35
C THR A 228 -20.07 10.14 3.46
N LEU A 229 -18.85 10.13 2.93
CA LEU A 229 -17.96 11.30 2.97
C LEU A 229 -18.42 12.43 2.04
N VAL A 230 -18.98 12.08 0.88
CA VAL A 230 -19.44 13.04 -0.14
C VAL A 230 -20.84 13.59 0.15
N SER A 231 -21.74 12.82 0.77
CA SER A 231 -23.10 13.30 1.09
C SER A 231 -23.18 14.36 2.20
N SER A 232 -22.04 14.68 2.84
CA SER A 232 -21.95 15.69 3.90
C SER A 232 -21.21 16.97 3.48
N SER A 233 -20.94 17.15 2.18
CA SER A 233 -20.38 18.38 1.60
C SER A 233 -21.47 19.34 1.13
#